data_AF-A0A820E268-F1
#
_entry.id   AF-A0A820E268-F1
#
_cell.length_a   1.000
_cell.length_b   1.000
_cell.length_c   1.000
_cell.angle_alpha   90.00
_cell.angle_beta   90.00
_cell.angle_gamma   90.00
#
_symmetry.space_group_name_H-M   'P 1'
#
loop_
_entity.id
_entity.type
_entity.pdbx_description
1 polymer ?
#
loop_
_entity_poly.entity_id
_entity_poly.type
_entity_poly.pdbx_seq_one_letter_code
_entity_poly.pdbx_strand_id
1 'polypeptide(L)'
;TFDPYYDVKDLDGDGDIFKSENIDALQNYVNKCTMHNGVHIVMADGRFSVEGQENIQEILSKQLYLCQFLTALSILRLGDHFVCKSFHVFTPFSVGFVYLMYRTFNQISIHKLVTSRLANSERYIICKGLREDIRDIVRSYMYEINVLQNKCNANSEDNDVQSIVPMHILKGNKNFYEYVRDSNNQLSEHQIRNLRKIRAFVSNATLRDNR
;
A
#
# COMPACT_ATOMS: atom_id res chain seq x y z
N THR A 1 1.86 -13.25 -23.26
CA THR A 1 0.39 -13.20 -23.12
C THR A 1 0.07 -12.72 -21.72
N PHE A 2 -1.05 -12.03 -21.50
CA PHE A 2 -1.51 -11.61 -20.17
C PHE A 2 -2.68 -12.49 -19.76
N ASP A 3 -2.68 -12.99 -18.52
CA ASP A 3 -3.68 -13.93 -18.02
C ASP A 3 -4.36 -13.37 -16.75
N PRO A 4 -5.60 -12.85 -16.86
CA PRO A 4 -6.32 -12.34 -15.71
C PRO A 4 -6.89 -13.48 -14.86
N TYR A 5 -6.83 -13.34 -13.53
CA TYR A 5 -7.27 -14.36 -12.58
C TYR A 5 -8.15 -13.74 -11.49
N TYR A 6 -9.34 -14.33 -11.24
CA TYR A 6 -10.37 -13.76 -10.35
C TYR A 6 -10.90 -14.72 -9.27
N ASP A 7 -10.30 -15.90 -9.08
CA ASP A 7 -10.54 -16.89 -8.00
C ASP A 7 -11.49 -18.10 -8.29
N VAL A 8 -11.77 -18.95 -7.26
CA VAL A 8 -12.05 -20.41 -7.14
C VAL A 8 -13.03 -21.01 -8.16
N LYS A 9 -13.78 -20.19 -8.88
CA LYS A 9 -14.79 -20.61 -9.85
C LYS A 9 -14.48 -20.13 -11.28
N ASP A 10 -13.22 -20.00 -11.65
CA ASP A 10 -12.75 -19.54 -12.97
C ASP A 10 -13.34 -18.18 -13.38
N LEU A 11 -14.56 -18.18 -13.92
CA LEU A 11 -15.31 -17.03 -14.46
C LEU A 11 -16.27 -16.36 -13.46
N ASP A 12 -16.60 -17.01 -12.33
CA ASP A 12 -17.56 -16.48 -11.32
C ASP A 12 -16.86 -15.84 -10.10
N GLY A 13 -15.54 -15.73 -10.13
CA GLY A 13 -14.78 -15.06 -9.08
C GLY A 13 -14.90 -13.53 -9.18
N ASP A 14 -14.99 -12.85 -8.04
CA ASP A 14 -15.16 -11.39 -8.01
C ASP A 14 -13.83 -10.61 -7.98
N GLY A 15 -12.70 -11.32 -7.82
CA GLY A 15 -11.37 -10.70 -7.69
C GLY A 15 -11.22 -9.83 -6.44
N ASP A 16 -12.08 -9.97 -5.44
CA ASP A 16 -12.03 -9.18 -4.23
C ASP A 16 -10.79 -9.52 -3.39
N ILE A 17 -9.78 -8.65 -3.43
CA ILE A 17 -8.51 -8.85 -2.71
C ILE A 17 -8.67 -8.78 -1.19
N PHE A 18 -9.83 -8.34 -0.66
CA PHE A 18 -10.09 -8.35 0.78
C PHE A 18 -10.37 -9.76 1.31
N LYS A 19 -10.76 -10.68 0.44
CA LYS A 19 -11.02 -12.08 0.80
C LYS A 19 -9.72 -12.86 0.81
N SER A 20 -9.43 -13.50 1.94
CA SER A 20 -8.20 -14.27 2.08
C SER A 20 -8.18 -15.47 1.14
N GLU A 21 -9.33 -16.10 0.89
CA GLU A 21 -9.47 -17.18 -0.10
C GLU A 21 -8.98 -16.76 -1.50
N ASN A 22 -9.33 -15.54 -1.93
CA ASN A 22 -8.90 -14.98 -3.22
C ASN A 22 -7.39 -14.76 -3.29
N ILE A 23 -6.77 -14.36 -2.18
CA ILE A 23 -5.30 -14.21 -2.11
C ILE A 23 -4.61 -15.58 -2.20
N ASP A 24 -5.12 -16.59 -1.48
CA ASP A 24 -4.54 -17.94 -1.46
C ASP A 24 -4.63 -18.62 -2.83
N ALA A 25 -5.75 -18.45 -3.51
CA ALA A 25 -5.92 -19.02 -4.84
C ALA A 25 -5.06 -18.34 -5.90
N LEU A 26 -4.93 -17.00 -5.84
CA LEU A 26 -3.98 -16.29 -6.70
C LEU A 26 -2.55 -16.76 -6.44
N GLN A 27 -2.17 -16.96 -5.17
CA GLN A 27 -0.87 -17.54 -4.82
C GLN A 27 -0.70 -18.93 -5.43
N ASN A 28 -1.69 -19.81 -5.32
CA ASN A 28 -1.65 -21.15 -5.89
C ASN A 28 -1.53 -21.13 -7.41
N TYR A 29 -2.27 -20.25 -8.09
CA TYR A 29 -2.20 -20.05 -9.52
C TYR A 29 -0.80 -19.57 -9.95
N VAL A 30 -0.27 -18.51 -9.32
CA VAL A 30 1.08 -17.99 -9.61
C VAL A 30 2.15 -19.06 -9.36
N ASN A 31 2.05 -19.82 -8.27
CA ASN A 31 2.98 -20.90 -7.98
C ASN A 31 3.00 -21.96 -9.09
N LYS A 32 1.83 -22.36 -9.61
CA LYS A 32 1.74 -23.29 -10.74
C LYS A 32 2.40 -22.72 -12.00
N CYS A 33 2.14 -21.46 -12.32
CA CYS A 33 2.67 -20.80 -13.51
C CYS A 33 4.18 -20.48 -13.44
N THR A 34 4.75 -20.38 -12.22
CA THR A 34 6.14 -19.97 -12.00
C THR A 34 7.04 -21.09 -11.45
N MET A 35 6.56 -22.34 -11.43
CA MET A 35 7.25 -23.49 -10.84
C MET A 35 7.68 -23.20 -9.39
N HIS A 36 6.78 -22.62 -8.61
CA HIS A 36 6.97 -22.23 -7.20
C HIS A 36 8.05 -21.16 -6.94
N ASN A 37 8.56 -20.49 -7.97
CA ASN A 37 9.53 -19.42 -7.78
C ASN A 37 8.87 -18.08 -7.40
N GLY A 38 7.63 -17.85 -7.79
CA GLY A 38 6.98 -16.54 -7.70
C GLY A 38 7.36 -15.61 -8.86
N VAL A 39 6.84 -14.39 -8.84
CA VAL A 39 7.07 -13.39 -9.90
C VAL A 39 8.25 -12.46 -9.58
N HIS A 40 8.85 -11.88 -10.62
CA HIS A 40 9.98 -10.95 -10.49
C HIS A 40 9.58 -9.55 -10.01
N ILE A 41 8.34 -9.16 -10.26
CA ILE A 41 7.80 -7.89 -9.80
C ILE A 41 6.32 -8.01 -9.54
N VAL A 42 5.89 -7.44 -8.42
CA VAL A 42 4.46 -7.18 -8.16
C VAL A 42 4.24 -5.67 -8.25
N MET A 43 3.20 -5.27 -8.98
CA MET A 43 2.74 -3.89 -9.06
C MET A 43 1.30 -3.83 -8.58
N ALA A 44 1.00 -2.91 -7.67
CA ALA A 44 -0.31 -2.78 -7.09
C ALA A 44 -0.76 -1.31 -7.12
N ASP A 45 -1.93 -1.06 -7.71
CA ASP A 45 -2.46 0.28 -7.97
C ASP A 45 -3.93 0.42 -7.53
N GLY A 46 -4.29 -0.27 -6.45
CA GLY A 46 -5.66 -0.28 -5.92
C GLY A 46 -6.17 1.12 -5.58
N ARG A 47 -7.42 1.41 -5.95
CA ARG A 47 -8.18 2.57 -5.47
C ARG A 47 -9.67 2.32 -5.60
N PHE A 48 -10.45 3.01 -4.80
CA PHE A 48 -11.89 3.17 -4.96
C PHE A 48 -12.25 4.65 -4.77
N SER A 49 -13.48 5.02 -5.10
CA SER A 49 -13.94 6.40 -4.94
C SER A 49 -14.08 6.77 -3.47
N VAL A 50 -13.57 7.94 -3.10
CA VAL A 50 -13.69 8.55 -1.77
C VAL A 50 -14.29 9.95 -1.87
N GLU A 51 -15.13 10.15 -2.88
CA GLU A 51 -15.76 11.44 -3.18
C GLU A 51 -16.49 12.00 -1.95
N GLY A 52 -16.19 13.25 -1.60
CA GLY A 52 -16.70 13.92 -0.40
C GLY A 52 -16.01 13.54 0.91
N GLN A 53 -15.05 12.60 0.87
CA GLN A 53 -14.28 12.12 2.02
C GLN A 53 -12.77 12.03 1.72
N GLU A 54 -12.27 12.87 0.82
CA GLU A 54 -10.90 12.82 0.30
C GLU A 54 -9.84 12.95 1.42
N ASN A 55 -10.16 13.69 2.48
CA ASN A 55 -9.26 13.93 3.61
C ASN A 55 -9.01 12.68 4.47
N ILE A 56 -9.90 11.69 4.43
CA ILE A 56 -9.78 10.43 5.18
C ILE A 56 -9.47 9.23 4.27
N GLN A 57 -9.05 9.49 3.03
CA GLN A 57 -8.73 8.46 2.04
C GLN A 57 -7.73 7.42 2.56
N GLU A 58 -6.73 7.85 3.35
CA GLU A 58 -5.77 6.94 3.98
C GLU A 58 -6.47 5.90 4.86
N ILE A 59 -7.41 6.35 5.70
CA ILE A 59 -8.14 5.50 6.65
C ILE A 59 -9.06 4.55 5.90
N LEU A 60 -9.81 5.06 4.93
CA LEU A 60 -10.72 4.24 4.12
C LEU A 60 -9.95 3.17 3.34
N SER A 61 -8.78 3.50 2.79
CA SER A 61 -7.98 2.60 1.94
C SER A 61 -7.09 1.64 2.73
N LYS A 62 -7.13 1.66 4.06
CA LYS A 62 -6.14 0.99 4.89
C LYS A 62 -6.10 -0.54 4.70
N GLN A 63 -7.27 -1.18 4.55
CA GLN A 63 -7.35 -2.62 4.29
C GLN A 63 -6.86 -2.95 2.87
N LEU A 64 -7.08 -2.05 1.92
CA LEU A 64 -6.59 -2.23 0.56
C LEU A 64 -5.07 -2.22 0.50
N TYR A 65 -4.40 -1.38 1.31
CA TYR A 65 -2.94 -1.44 1.43
C TYR A 65 -2.48 -2.75 2.06
N LEU A 66 -3.13 -3.17 3.13
CA LEU A 66 -2.85 -4.45 3.79
C LEU A 66 -2.89 -5.61 2.79
N CYS A 67 -3.99 -5.74 2.06
CA CYS A 67 -4.19 -6.84 1.12
C CYS A 67 -3.22 -6.77 -0.07
N GLN A 68 -2.90 -5.58 -0.58
CA GLN A 68 -1.89 -5.43 -1.63
C GLN A 68 -0.49 -5.86 -1.15
N PHE A 69 -0.12 -5.53 0.09
CA PHE A 69 1.17 -5.91 0.67
C PHE A 69 1.22 -7.40 0.96
N LEU A 70 0.15 -7.95 1.55
CA LEU A 70 -0.02 -9.37 1.81
C LEU A 70 0.10 -10.18 0.51
N THR A 71 -0.65 -9.81 -0.53
CA THR A 71 -0.60 -10.47 -1.84
C THR A 71 0.80 -10.41 -2.43
N ALA A 72 1.49 -9.27 -2.35
CA ALA A 72 2.86 -9.17 -2.80
C ALA A 72 3.79 -10.15 -2.08
N LEU A 73 3.71 -10.26 -0.75
CA LEU A 73 4.53 -11.21 0.02
C LEU A 73 4.18 -12.68 -0.27
N SER A 74 2.94 -12.96 -0.69
CA SER A 74 2.48 -14.30 -1.04
C SER A 74 2.99 -14.80 -2.39
N ILE A 75 3.15 -13.90 -3.38
CA ILE A 75 3.42 -14.30 -4.78
C ILE A 75 4.78 -13.87 -5.32
N LEU A 76 5.48 -12.98 -4.62
CA LEU A 76 6.77 -12.46 -5.05
C LEU A 76 7.89 -13.46 -4.79
N ARG A 77 8.82 -13.53 -5.75
CA ARG A 77 10.07 -14.30 -5.64
C ARG A 77 11.04 -13.65 -4.65
N LEU A 78 11.90 -14.46 -4.02
CA LEU A 78 12.99 -13.96 -3.17
C LEU A 78 13.99 -13.12 -3.99
N GLY A 79 14.47 -12.02 -3.41
CA GLY A 79 15.39 -11.08 -4.07
C GLY A 79 14.72 -10.10 -5.05
N ASP A 80 13.43 -10.26 -5.32
CA ASP A 80 12.70 -9.48 -6.33
C ASP A 80 11.94 -8.28 -5.71
N HIS A 81 11.09 -7.61 -6.49
CA HIS A 81 10.68 -6.23 -6.23
C HIS A 81 9.16 -6.03 -6.12
N PHE A 82 8.75 -5.05 -5.34
CA PHE A 82 7.34 -4.68 -5.20
C PHE A 82 7.16 -3.17 -5.29
N VAL A 83 6.13 -2.72 -6.03
CA VAL A 83 5.75 -1.32 -6.14
C VAL A 83 4.27 -1.20 -5.85
N CYS A 84 3.90 -0.39 -4.86
CA CYS A 84 2.50 -0.17 -4.49
C CYS A 84 2.17 1.31 -4.48
N LYS A 85 1.07 1.70 -5.12
CA LYS A 85 0.45 2.99 -4.88
C LYS A 85 -0.04 3.06 -3.43
N SER A 86 0.20 4.20 -2.80
CA SER A 86 -0.37 4.58 -1.51
C SER A 86 -0.75 6.06 -1.54
N PHE A 87 -1.56 6.50 -0.59
CA PHE A 87 -1.88 7.91 -0.37
C PHE A 87 -1.03 8.44 0.79
N HIS A 88 -1.63 9.17 1.73
CA HIS A 88 -0.92 9.58 2.94
C HIS A 88 -0.49 8.37 3.78
N VAL A 89 0.59 8.56 4.56
CA VAL A 89 1.13 7.58 5.50
C VAL A 89 1.29 8.27 6.86
N PHE A 90 0.20 8.84 7.37
CA PHE A 90 0.19 9.60 8.62
C PHE A 90 -0.22 8.76 9.82
N THR A 91 -1.08 7.77 9.61
CA THR A 91 -1.61 6.94 10.71
C THR A 91 -0.57 5.93 11.21
N PRO A 92 -0.61 5.58 12.51
CA PRO A 92 0.25 4.51 13.04
C PRO A 92 0.09 3.18 12.29
N PHE A 93 -1.12 2.88 11.80
CA PHE A 93 -1.40 1.71 10.99
C PHE A 93 -0.61 1.71 9.68
N SER A 94 -0.71 2.77 8.88
CA SER A 94 0.03 2.89 7.61
C SER A 94 1.54 2.90 7.83
N VAL A 95 2.04 3.63 8.83
CA VAL A 95 3.47 3.64 9.18
C VAL A 95 3.92 2.25 9.64
N GLY A 96 3.07 1.53 10.37
CA GLY A 96 3.31 0.14 10.78
C GLY A 96 3.53 -0.77 9.58
N PHE A 97 2.72 -0.65 8.52
CA PHE A 97 2.93 -1.46 7.32
C PHE A 97 4.22 -1.08 6.59
N VAL A 98 4.50 0.20 6.42
CA VAL A 98 5.77 0.64 5.83
C VAL A 98 6.96 0.10 6.63
N TYR A 99 6.84 0.03 7.96
CA TYR A 99 7.85 -0.59 8.82
C TYR A 99 7.98 -2.10 8.58
N LEU A 100 6.88 -2.84 8.47
CA LEU A 100 6.94 -4.26 8.15
C LEU A 100 7.60 -4.49 6.77
N MET A 101 7.28 -3.67 5.76
CA MET A 101 7.93 -3.73 4.45
C MET A 101 9.42 -3.37 4.53
N TYR A 102 9.79 -2.34 5.30
CA TYR A 102 11.19 -1.99 5.60
C TYR A 102 11.97 -3.16 6.20
N ARG A 103 11.32 -3.97 7.06
CA ARG A 103 11.95 -5.15 7.65
C ARG A 103 12.06 -6.32 6.66
N THR A 104 11.14 -6.40 5.70
CA THR A 104 10.97 -7.55 4.80
C THR A 104 11.75 -7.42 3.48
N PHE A 105 12.16 -6.21 3.11
CA PHE A 105 12.94 -5.94 1.90
C PHE A 105 14.31 -5.37 2.24
N ASN A 106 15.28 -5.54 1.34
CA ASN A 106 16.63 -4.99 1.50
C ASN A 106 16.63 -3.46 1.48
N GLN A 107 15.76 -2.87 0.66
CA GLN A 107 15.59 -1.41 0.57
C GLN A 107 14.13 -1.06 0.35
N ILE A 108 13.69 0.05 0.94
CA ILE A 108 12.41 0.67 0.64
C ILE A 108 12.56 2.16 0.36
N SER A 109 11.62 2.72 -0.38
CA SER A 109 11.49 4.17 -0.52
C SER A 109 10.03 4.60 -0.69
N ILE A 110 9.69 5.79 -0.19
CA ILE A 110 8.43 6.47 -0.45
C ILE A 110 8.70 7.54 -1.51
N HIS A 111 8.02 7.46 -2.64
CA HIS A 111 8.33 8.31 -3.78
C HIS A 111 7.06 8.80 -4.51
N LYS A 112 6.97 10.10 -4.78
CA LYS A 112 5.93 10.68 -5.65
C LYS A 112 6.54 10.96 -7.02
N LEU A 113 6.12 10.18 -8.02
CA LEU A 113 6.58 10.34 -9.40
C LEU A 113 6.02 11.64 -10.01
N VAL A 114 6.79 12.27 -10.91
CA VAL A 114 6.39 13.52 -11.59
C VAL A 114 5.16 13.34 -12.50
N THR A 115 4.89 12.12 -12.92
CA THR A 115 3.70 11.75 -13.69
C THR A 115 2.43 11.68 -12.83
N SER A 116 2.57 11.63 -11.50
CA SER A 116 1.46 11.73 -10.55
C SER A 116 1.07 13.20 -10.36
N ARG A 117 -0.24 13.50 -10.32
CA ARG A 117 -0.73 14.88 -10.14
C ARG A 117 -0.16 15.48 -8.86
N LEU A 118 0.51 16.63 -8.96
CA LEU A 118 1.29 17.21 -7.86
C LEU A 118 0.46 17.62 -6.62
N ALA A 119 -0.84 17.89 -6.80
CA ALA A 119 -1.73 18.33 -5.73
C ALA A 119 -2.45 17.19 -4.98
N ASN A 120 -2.42 15.96 -5.51
CA ASN A 120 -3.03 14.82 -4.82
C ASN A 120 -2.04 14.15 -3.86
N SER A 121 -2.58 13.27 -3.03
CA SER A 121 -1.85 12.59 -1.95
C SER A 121 -1.08 11.34 -2.42
N GLU A 122 -1.26 10.97 -3.69
CA GLU A 122 -0.71 9.76 -4.29
C GLU A 122 0.82 9.76 -4.25
N ARG A 123 1.36 8.62 -3.85
CA ARG A 123 2.78 8.28 -3.84
C ARG A 123 2.93 6.77 -4.00
N TYR A 124 4.15 6.30 -4.14
CA TYR A 124 4.48 4.89 -4.28
C TYR A 124 5.43 4.45 -3.18
N ILE A 125 5.16 3.27 -2.63
CA ILE A 125 6.11 2.53 -1.79
C ILE A 125 6.83 1.56 -2.73
N ILE A 126 8.14 1.73 -2.86
CA ILE A 126 8.99 0.92 -3.73
C ILE A 126 9.87 0.07 -2.83
N CYS A 127 9.75 -1.24 -2.95
CA CYS A 127 10.44 -2.25 -2.16
C CYS A 127 11.35 -3.07 -3.07
N LYS A 128 12.63 -3.20 -2.70
CA LYS A 128 13.65 -3.90 -3.49
C LYS A 128 14.30 -5.01 -2.67
N GLY A 129 14.33 -6.21 -3.22
CA GLY A 129 15.06 -7.34 -2.65
C GLY A 129 14.29 -7.99 -1.53
N LEU A 130 13.24 -8.76 -1.84
CA LEU A 130 12.49 -9.53 -0.84
C LEU A 130 13.44 -10.48 -0.09
N ARG A 131 13.41 -10.43 1.24
CA ARG A 131 14.25 -11.27 2.11
C ARG A 131 13.54 -12.55 2.48
N GLU A 132 14.29 -13.65 2.58
CA GLU A 132 13.73 -14.96 2.95
C GLU A 132 13.45 -15.07 4.46
N ASP A 133 14.35 -14.55 5.30
CA ASP A 133 14.40 -14.79 6.74
C ASP A 133 13.16 -14.33 7.53
N ILE A 134 12.42 -13.36 6.99
CA ILE A 134 11.31 -12.71 7.69
C ILE A 134 10.00 -12.73 6.90
N ARG A 135 10.03 -13.11 5.61
CA ARG A 135 8.88 -13.02 4.70
C ARG A 135 7.67 -13.76 5.24
N ASP A 136 7.83 -15.01 5.65
CA ASP A 136 6.68 -15.84 6.03
C ASP A 136 6.07 -15.39 7.36
N ILE A 137 6.89 -14.93 8.30
CA ILE A 137 6.42 -14.38 9.59
C ILE A 137 5.56 -13.14 9.34
N VAL A 138 6.04 -12.20 8.52
CA VAL A 138 5.32 -10.96 8.22
C VAL A 138 4.07 -11.24 7.39
N ARG A 139 4.15 -12.15 6.41
CA ARG A 139 3.00 -12.60 5.60
C ARG A 139 1.90 -13.18 6.48
N SER A 140 2.23 -14.12 7.37
CA SER A 140 1.26 -14.71 8.30
C SER A 140 0.67 -13.67 9.25
N TYR A 141 1.48 -12.75 9.77
CA TYR A 141 0.98 -11.67 10.61
C TYR A 141 -0.01 -10.75 9.87
N MET A 142 0.30 -10.36 8.64
CA MET A 142 -0.60 -9.57 7.79
C MET A 142 -1.89 -10.32 7.46
N TYR A 143 -1.80 -11.63 7.22
CA TYR A 143 -2.97 -12.49 6.99
C TYR A 143 -3.94 -12.44 8.19
N GLU A 144 -3.44 -12.60 9.41
CA GLU A 144 -4.25 -12.52 10.64
C GLU A 144 -4.87 -11.13 10.84
N ILE A 145 -4.14 -10.05 10.51
CA ILE A 145 -4.70 -8.69 10.55
C ILE A 145 -5.86 -8.56 9.56
N ASN A 146 -5.78 -9.15 8.36
CA ASN A 146 -6.86 -9.09 7.38
C ASN A 146 -8.10 -9.84 7.87
N VAL A 147 -7.91 -11.03 8.45
CA VAL A 147 -8.99 -11.80 9.08
C VAL A 147 -9.65 -11.00 10.20
N LEU A 148 -8.87 -10.33 11.05
CA LEU A 148 -9.38 -9.48 12.12
C LEU A 148 -10.15 -8.27 11.57
N GLN A 149 -9.62 -7.59 10.56
CA GLN A 149 -10.28 -6.44 9.93
C GLN A 149 -11.61 -6.84 9.27
N ASN A 150 -11.66 -8.01 8.60
CA ASN A 150 -12.91 -8.54 8.05
C ASN A 150 -13.96 -8.81 9.13
N LYS A 151 -13.57 -9.34 10.29
CA LYS A 151 -14.47 -9.52 11.43
C LYS A 151 -14.98 -8.18 11.98
N CYS A 152 -14.10 -7.19 12.13
CA CYS A 152 -14.46 -5.82 12.50
C CYS A 152 -15.52 -5.24 11.55
N ASN A 153 -15.28 -5.34 10.24
CA ASN A 153 -16.19 -4.81 9.22
C ASN A 153 -17.56 -5.52 9.23
N ALA A 154 -17.61 -6.83 9.53
CA ALA A 154 -18.84 -7.61 9.54
C ALA A 154 -19.75 -7.33 10.75
N ASN A 155 -19.15 -7.05 11.92
CA ASN A 155 -19.89 -6.96 13.18
C ASN A 155 -20.63 -5.63 13.39
N SER A 156 -20.48 -4.64 12.50
CA SER A 156 -21.10 -3.29 12.61
C SER A 156 -20.81 -2.56 13.95
N GLU A 157 -19.86 -3.06 14.73
CA GLU A 157 -19.34 -2.39 15.92
C GLU A 157 -18.30 -1.36 15.49
N ASP A 158 -18.14 -0.28 16.26
CA ASP A 158 -17.12 0.77 16.05
C ASP A 158 -15.70 0.26 16.42
N ASN A 159 -15.42 -1.00 16.13
CA ASN A 159 -14.20 -1.73 16.42
C ASN A 159 -13.34 -1.77 15.17
N ASP A 160 -12.09 -1.32 15.28
CA ASP A 160 -11.21 -1.20 14.14
C ASP A 160 -9.73 -1.40 14.52
N VAL A 161 -8.93 -1.98 13.62
CA VAL A 161 -7.49 -2.19 13.86
C VAL A 161 -6.73 -0.87 13.66
N GLN A 162 -6.40 -0.19 14.77
CA GLN A 162 -5.78 1.14 14.75
C GLN A 162 -4.24 1.13 14.61
N SER A 163 -3.59 0.04 14.98
CA SER A 163 -2.12 -0.09 14.91
C SER A 163 -1.70 -1.54 14.87
N ILE A 164 -0.62 -1.82 14.14
CA ILE A 164 -0.05 -3.17 13.94
C ILE A 164 1.43 -3.24 14.36
N VAL A 165 2.04 -2.11 14.67
CA VAL A 165 3.38 -2.05 15.25
C VAL A 165 3.33 -1.06 16.41
N PRO A 166 3.71 -1.46 17.64
CA PRO A 166 3.76 -0.56 18.78
C PRO A 166 4.58 0.70 18.48
N MET A 167 4.06 1.87 18.86
CA MET A 167 4.69 3.17 18.58
C MET A 167 6.13 3.27 19.15
N HIS A 168 6.40 2.61 20.29
CA HIS A 168 7.74 2.59 20.86
C HIS A 168 8.75 1.80 20.00
N ILE A 169 8.31 0.76 19.27
CA ILE A 169 9.15 0.02 18.32
C ILE A 169 9.44 0.90 17.10
N LEU A 170 8.41 1.57 16.56
CA LEU A 170 8.57 2.49 15.42
C LEU A 170 9.57 3.61 15.74
N LYS A 171 9.38 4.28 16.89
CA LYS A 171 10.27 5.36 17.36
C LYS A 171 11.65 4.87 17.80
N GLY A 172 11.76 3.61 18.24
CA GLY A 172 13.02 2.99 18.62
C GLY A 172 13.99 2.85 17.44
N ASN A 173 13.47 2.70 16.22
CA ASN A 173 14.28 2.75 15.01
C ASN A 173 14.35 4.19 14.46
N LYS A 174 15.32 4.97 14.93
CA LYS A 174 15.47 6.40 14.58
C LYS A 174 15.56 6.64 13.08
N ASN A 175 16.41 5.88 12.37
CA ASN A 175 16.61 6.04 10.93
C ASN A 175 15.30 5.87 10.15
N PHE A 176 14.53 4.82 10.47
CA PHE A 176 13.22 4.59 9.86
C PHE A 176 12.24 5.71 10.21
N TYR A 177 12.14 6.06 11.49
CA TYR A 177 11.17 7.04 11.98
C TYR A 177 11.41 8.43 11.38
N GLU A 178 12.67 8.88 11.37
CA GLU A 178 13.08 10.15 10.78
C GLU A 178 12.83 10.15 9.27
N TYR A 179 13.15 9.06 8.56
CA TYR A 179 12.86 8.94 7.13
C TYR A 179 11.37 9.12 6.81
N VAL A 180 10.48 8.42 7.52
CA VAL A 180 9.03 8.52 7.29
C VAL A 180 8.51 9.91 7.65
N ARG A 181 8.96 10.48 8.78
CA ARG A 181 8.59 11.84 9.20
C ARG A 181 8.99 12.87 8.15
N ASP A 182 10.24 12.84 7.71
CA ASP A 182 10.81 13.84 6.80
C ASP A 182 10.20 13.69 5.40
N SER A 183 9.99 12.46 4.92
CA SER A 183 9.25 12.17 3.69
C SER A 183 7.83 12.75 3.74
N ASN A 184 7.11 12.52 4.84
CA ASN A 184 5.75 13.05 5.01
C ASN A 184 5.72 14.59 5.01
N ASN A 185 6.65 15.23 5.71
CA ASN A 185 6.75 16.70 5.74
C ASN A 185 7.04 17.26 4.34
N GLN A 186 8.07 16.73 3.66
CA GLN A 186 8.47 17.19 2.34
C GLN A 186 7.35 17.04 1.30
N LEU A 187 6.68 15.88 1.27
CA LEU A 187 5.56 15.62 0.37
C LEU A 187 4.37 16.53 0.68
N SER A 188 4.09 16.80 1.96
CA SER A 188 3.00 17.69 2.38
C SER A 188 3.28 19.14 1.99
N GLU A 189 4.50 19.64 2.18
CA GLU A 189 4.89 20.98 1.73
C GLU A 189 4.78 21.13 0.21
N HIS A 190 5.17 20.11 -0.54
CA HIS A 190 5.00 20.09 -1.98
C HIS A 190 3.51 20.10 -2.37
N GLN A 191 2.69 19.28 -1.71
CA GLN A 191 1.24 19.20 -1.96
C GLN A 191 0.55 20.54 -1.67
N ILE A 192 0.84 21.18 -0.53
CA ILE A 192 0.28 22.48 -0.13
C ILE A 192 0.59 23.55 -1.18
N ARG A 193 1.83 23.63 -1.66
CA ARG A 193 2.22 24.58 -2.71
C ARG A 193 1.41 24.37 -3.99
N ASN A 194 1.21 23.12 -4.41
CA ASN A 194 0.46 22.82 -5.62
C ASN A 194 -1.05 23.04 -5.47
N LEU A 195 -1.64 22.74 -4.31
CA LEU A 195 -3.03 23.09 -4.02
C LEU A 195 -3.26 24.62 -4.06
N ARG A 196 -2.34 25.39 -3.48
CA ARG A 196 -2.35 26.86 -3.57
C ARG A 196 -2.21 27.35 -5.01
N LYS A 197 -1.33 26.71 -5.81
CA LYS A 197 -1.18 27.01 -7.24
C LYS A 197 -2.49 26.80 -8.00
N ILE A 198 -3.16 25.65 -7.80
CA ILE A 198 -4.47 25.38 -8.42
C ILE A 198 -5.48 26.45 -8.02
N ARG A 199 -5.60 26.77 -6.74
CA ARG A 199 -6.51 27.83 -6.26
C ARG A 199 -6.24 29.17 -6.92
N ALA A 200 -4.97 29.54 -7.09
CA ALA A 200 -4.58 30.78 -7.77
C ALA A 200 -5.00 30.77 -9.26
N PHE A 201 -4.79 29.66 -9.97
CA PHE A 201 -5.18 29.51 -11.39
C PHE A 201 -6.69 29.51 -11.58
N VAL A 202 -7.46 28.93 -10.65
CA VAL A 202 -8.92 29.03 -10.63
C VAL A 202 -9.38 30.48 -10.42
N SER A 203 -8.69 31.22 -9.55
CA SER A 203 -9.03 32.61 -9.24
C SER A 203 -8.60 33.59 -10.35
N ASN A 204 -7.59 33.24 -11.14
CA ASN A 204 -7.09 34.04 -12.25
C ASN A 204 -6.75 33.17 -13.46
N ALA A 205 -7.68 33.10 -14.41
CA ALA A 205 -7.56 32.29 -15.63
C ALA A 205 -6.50 32.78 -16.62
N THR A 206 -5.87 33.95 -16.39
CA THR A 206 -4.76 34.44 -17.23
C THR A 206 -3.41 33.84 -16.84
N LEU A 207 -3.30 33.21 -15.66
CA LEU A 207 -2.08 32.54 -15.23
C LEU A 207 -1.73 31.38 -16.17
N ARG A 208 -0.44 31.21 -16.43
CA ARG A 208 0.14 30.14 -17.25
C ARG A 208 1.34 29.54 -16.54
N ASP A 209 1.52 28.23 -16.73
CA ASP A 209 2.71 27.53 -16.27
C ASP A 209 3.74 27.55 -17.41
N ASN A 210 4.62 28.55 -17.43
CA ASN A 210 5.55 28.79 -18.54
C ASN A 210 6.84 27.96 -18.43
N ARG A 211 6.75 26.72 -17.95
CA ARG A 211 7.87 25.78 -17.92
C ARG A 211 7.70 24.73 -18.99
#